data_AF-A0A6M1TQ81-F1
#
_entry.id   AF-A0A6M1TQ81-F1
#
_cell.length_a   1.000
_cell.length_b   1.000
_cell.length_c   1.000
_cell.angle_alpha   90.00
_cell.angle_beta   90.00
_cell.angle_gamma   90.00
#
_symmetry.space_group_name_H-M   'P 1'
#
loop_
_entity.id
_entity.type
_entity.pdbx_description
1 polymer ?
#
loop_
_entity_poly.entity_id
_entity_poly.type
_entity_poly.pdbx_seq_one_letter_code
_entity_poly.pdbx_strand_id
1 'polypeptide(L)'
;MHKRDVSIAWAFVIGLWLAVIFVAIATWSLAPTSGARAMLLIGGGAVLVLNTAAIMAMLHHYREDRDFMYGLDIKFLDEARAAKR
;
A
#
# COMPACT_ATOMS: atom_id res chain seq x y z
N MET A 1 16.74 -1.73 3.51
CA MET A 1 15.53 -2.22 4.21
C MET A 1 14.28 -1.57 3.62
N HIS A 2 14.10 -0.25 3.78
CA HIS A 2 12.92 0.50 3.29
C HIS A 2 12.49 0.25 1.82
N LYS A 3 13.42 0.27 0.85
CA LYS A 3 13.07 0.00 -0.56
C LYS A 3 12.48 -1.39 -0.77
N ARG A 4 12.93 -2.38 -0.01
CA ARG A 4 12.46 -3.77 -0.12
C ARG A 4 11.06 -3.92 0.47
N ASP A 5 10.80 -3.26 1.58
CA ASP A 5 9.49 -3.30 2.25
C ASP A 5 8.43 -2.59 1.39
N VAL A 6 8.80 -1.48 0.76
CA VAL A 6 7.97 -0.79 -0.25
C VAL A 6 7.70 -1.69 -1.47
N SER A 7 8.73 -2.38 -1.98
CA SER A 7 8.54 -3.31 -3.11
C SER A 7 7.60 -4.48 -2.77
N ILE A 8 7.70 -5.03 -1.56
CA ILE A 8 6.81 -6.11 -1.10
C ILE A 8 5.38 -5.59 -0.95
N ALA A 9 5.19 -4.40 -0.38
CA ALA A 9 3.86 -3.78 -0.26
C ALA A 9 3.20 -3.60 -1.64
N TRP A 10 3.95 -3.11 -2.63
CA TRP A 10 3.46 -3.01 -4.00
C TRP A 10 3.20 -4.37 -4.66
N ALA A 11 4.02 -5.38 -4.38
CA ALA A 11 3.77 -6.74 -4.88
C ALA A 11 2.43 -7.29 -4.36
N PHE A 12 2.08 -7.05 -3.10
CA PHE A 12 0.77 -7.42 -2.56
C PHE A 12 -0.39 -6.67 -3.23
N VAL A 13 -0.25 -5.36 -3.47
CA VAL A 13 -1.26 -4.58 -4.20
C VAL A 13 -1.46 -5.13 -5.61
N ILE A 14 -0.38 -5.34 -6.35
CA ILE A 14 -0.44 -5.88 -7.72
C ILE A 14 -1.05 -7.28 -7.72
N GLY A 15 -0.65 -8.14 -6.78
CA GLY A 15 -1.21 -9.48 -6.63
C GLY A 15 -2.72 -9.45 -6.36
N LEU A 16 -3.19 -8.54 -5.51
CA LEU A 16 -4.61 -8.35 -5.25
C LEU A 16 -5.37 -7.89 -6.51
N TRP A 17 -4.82 -6.93 -7.25
CA TRP A 17 -5.38 -6.47 -8.54
C TRP A 17 -5.56 -7.63 -9.52
N LEU A 18 -4.50 -8.42 -9.72
CA LEU A 18 -4.55 -9.58 -10.61
C LEU A 18 -5.58 -10.61 -10.15
N ALA A 19 -5.64 -10.91 -8.85
CA ALA A 19 -6.59 -11.87 -8.30
C ALA A 19 -8.04 -11.43 -8.50
N VAL A 20 -8.38 -10.18 -8.17
CA VAL A 20 -9.75 -9.66 -8.30
C VAL A 20 -10.18 -9.57 -9.76
N ILE A 21 -9.31 -9.08 -10.65
CA ILE A 21 -9.60 -9.01 -12.09
C ILE A 21 -9.81 -10.42 -12.65
N PHE A 22 -8.94 -11.36 -12.29
CA PHE A 22 -9.06 -12.75 -12.71
C PHE A 22 -10.40 -13.34 -12.27
N VAL A 23 -10.78 -13.16 -11.00
CA VAL A 23 -12.08 -13.64 -10.50
C VAL A 23 -13.24 -12.97 -11.25
N ALA A 24 -13.18 -11.66 -11.49
CA ALA A 24 -14.23 -10.96 -12.22
C ALA A 24 -14.43 -11.49 -13.65
N ILE A 25 -13.33 -11.81 -14.36
CA ILE A 25 -13.39 -12.41 -15.70
C ILE A 25 -13.89 -13.86 -15.63
N ALA A 26 -13.32 -14.67 -14.73
CA ALA A 26 -13.64 -16.10 -14.59
C ALA A 26 -15.10 -16.33 -14.19
N THR A 27 -15.68 -15.39 -13.43
CA THR A 27 -17.06 -15.45 -12.95
C THR A 27 -18.04 -14.64 -13.78
N TRP A 28 -17.60 -14.02 -14.88
CA TRP A 28 -18.45 -13.12 -15.66
C TRP A 28 -19.71 -13.80 -16.22
N SER A 29 -19.56 -15.04 -16.69
CA SER A 29 -20.68 -15.85 -17.20
C SER A 29 -21.60 -16.39 -16.09
N LEU A 30 -21.11 -16.47 -14.85
CA LEU A 30 -21.87 -16.87 -13.66
C LEU A 30 -22.79 -15.75 -13.15
N ALA A 31 -22.60 -14.50 -13.60
CA ALA A 31 -23.46 -13.38 -13.25
C ALA A 31 -24.60 -13.22 -14.29
N PRO A 32 -25.82 -13.69 -13.97
CA PRO A 32 -26.90 -13.81 -14.96
C PRO A 32 -27.62 -12.48 -15.24
N THR A 33 -27.55 -11.52 -14.32
CA THR A 33 -28.23 -10.22 -14.43
C THR A 33 -27.25 -9.06 -14.50
N SER A 34 -27.69 -7.95 -15.09
CA SER A 34 -26.94 -6.69 -15.10
C SER A 34 -26.64 -6.19 -13.68
N GLY A 35 -27.59 -6.35 -12.74
CA GLY A 35 -27.40 -6.01 -11.34
C GLY A 35 -26.28 -6.80 -10.66
N ALA A 36 -26.21 -8.11 -10.89
CA ALA A 36 -25.13 -8.95 -10.35
C ALA A 36 -23.75 -8.53 -10.88
N ARG A 37 -23.67 -8.18 -12.17
CA ARG A 37 -22.42 -7.69 -12.78
C ARG A 37 -22.01 -6.32 -12.22
N ALA A 38 -22.96 -5.41 -12.03
CA ALA A 38 -22.70 -4.12 -11.39
C ALA A 38 -22.20 -4.31 -9.96
N MET A 39 -22.82 -5.21 -9.18
CA MET A 39 -22.41 -5.55 -7.82
C MET A 39 -20.97 -6.11 -7.77
N LEU A 40 -20.64 -7.01 -8.70
CA LEU A 40 -19.28 -7.56 -8.85
C LEU A 40 -18.25 -6.47 -9.16
N LEU A 41 -18.55 -5.58 -10.09
CA LEU A 41 -17.64 -4.50 -10.49
C LEU A 41 -17.47 -3.45 -9.38
N ILE A 42 -18.56 -3.06 -8.72
CA ILE A 42 -18.51 -2.07 -7.63
C ILE A 42 -17.81 -2.67 -6.41
N GLY A 43 -18.17 -3.89 -6.02
CA GLY A 43 -17.56 -4.59 -4.88
C GLY A 43 -16.08 -4.87 -5.11
N GLY A 44 -15.73 -5.44 -6.27
CA GLY A 44 -14.34 -5.66 -6.66
C GLY A 44 -13.54 -4.36 -6.75
N GLY A 45 -14.11 -3.33 -7.40
CA GLY A 45 -13.49 -2.01 -7.51
C GLY A 45 -13.26 -1.36 -6.15
N ALA A 46 -14.24 -1.42 -5.23
CA ALA A 46 -14.10 -0.90 -3.87
C ALA A 46 -12.98 -1.60 -3.11
N VAL A 47 -12.89 -2.93 -3.18
CA VAL A 47 -11.79 -3.70 -2.56
C VAL A 47 -10.44 -3.23 -3.10
N LEU A 48 -10.30 -3.08 -4.41
CA LEU A 48 -9.05 -2.67 -5.05
C LEU A 48 -8.63 -1.24 -4.67
N VAL A 49 -9.56 -0.29 -4.76
CA VAL A 49 -9.28 1.12 -4.48
C VAL A 49 -8.96 1.31 -2.99
N LEU A 50 -9.78 0.77 -2.10
CA LEU A 50 -9.61 0.95 -0.66
C LEU A 50 -8.31 0.29 -0.16
N ASN A 51 -7.97 -0.91 -0.63
CA ASN A 51 -6.71 -1.56 -0.23
C ASN A 51 -5.49 -0.80 -0.79
N THR A 52 -5.56 -0.32 -2.03
CA THR A 52 -4.47 0.47 -2.61
C THR A 52 -4.29 1.79 -1.84
N ALA A 53 -5.39 2.45 -1.46
CA ALA A 53 -5.36 3.66 -0.63
C ALA A 53 -4.78 3.40 0.77
N ALA A 54 -5.16 2.29 1.42
CA ALA A 54 -4.62 1.91 2.72
C ALA A 54 -3.10 1.69 2.69
N ILE A 55 -2.59 1.00 1.65
CA ILE A 55 -1.14 0.82 1.48
C ILE A 55 -0.45 2.16 1.19
N MET A 56 -1.02 3.02 0.35
CA MET A 56 -0.46 4.35 0.12
C MET A 56 -0.40 5.20 1.39
N ALA A 57 -1.47 5.17 2.21
CA ALA A 57 -1.51 5.87 3.49
C ALA A 57 -0.47 5.32 4.47
N MET A 58 -0.34 3.98 4.57
CA MET A 58 0.70 3.34 5.37
C MET A 58 2.09 3.82 4.91
N LEU A 59 2.38 3.80 3.61
CA LEU A 59 3.68 4.21 3.07
C LEU A 59 3.95 5.71 3.25
N HIS A 60 2.92 6.56 3.17
CA HIS A 60 3.04 7.99 3.42
C HIS A 60 3.44 8.27 4.87
N HIS A 61 2.68 7.71 5.82
CA HIS A 61 2.94 7.93 7.24
C HIS A 61 4.29 7.33 7.69
N TYR A 62 4.68 6.18 7.12
CA TYR A 62 5.98 5.57 7.39
C TYR A 62 7.17 6.45 6.97
N ARG A 63 7.00 7.35 5.98
CA ARG A 63 8.05 8.30 5.60
C ARG A 63 8.12 9.46 6.59
N GLU A 64 6.96 9.95 6.99
CA GLU A 64 6.81 11.09 7.90
C GLU A 64 7.34 10.77 9.31
N ASP A 65 6.96 9.63 9.87
CA ASP A 65 7.45 9.17 11.18
C ASP A 65 8.96 8.90 11.18
N ARG A 66 9.49 8.40 10.05
CA ARG A 66 10.90 8.04 9.93
C ARG A 66 11.81 9.26 9.86
N ASP A 67 11.42 10.28 9.10
CA ASP A 67 12.23 11.50 8.94
C ASP A 67 12.25 12.30 10.26
N PHE A 68 11.18 12.22 11.06
CA PHE A 68 11.17 12.73 12.43
C PHE A 68 12.11 11.94 13.36
N MET A 69 12.02 10.61 13.38
CA MET A 69 12.78 9.78 14.31
C MET A 69 14.30 9.85 14.06
N TYR A 70 14.75 9.74 12.80
CA TYR A 70 16.18 9.80 12.48
C TYR A 70 16.75 11.21 12.48
N GLY A 71 15.95 12.24 12.19
CA GLY A 71 16.42 13.62 12.24
C GLY A 71 16.91 14.02 13.63
N LEU A 72 16.23 13.55 14.67
CA LEU A 72 16.60 13.81 16.06
C LEU A 72 17.87 13.04 16.48
N ASP A 73 17.96 11.74 16.14
CA ASP A 73 19.14 10.92 16.44
C ASP A 73 20.41 11.43 15.74
N ILE A 74 20.31 11.87 14.48
CA ILE A 74 21.45 12.43 13.73
C ILE A 74 21.92 13.72 14.41
N LYS A 75 20.99 14.57 14.87
CA LYS A 75 21.31 15.82 15.55
C LYS A 75 22.08 15.58 16.86
N PHE A 76 21.64 14.62 17.68
CA PHE A 76 22.35 14.26 18.91
C PHE A 76 23.72 13.63 18.63
N LEU A 77 23.84 12.82 17.57
CA LEU A 77 25.13 12.27 17.13
C LEU A 77 26.11 13.37 16.70
N ASP A 78 25.63 14.40 16.00
CA ASP A 78 26.45 15.55 15.60
C ASP A 78 26.86 16.39 16.82
N GLU A 79 25.95 16.65 17.75
CA GLU A 79 26.25 17.36 19.01
C GLU A 79 27.29 16.60 19.86
N ALA A 80 27.16 15.28 20.01
CA ALA A 80 28.12 14.45 20.72
C ALA A 80 29.50 14.41 20.04
N ARG A 81 29.53 14.46 18.70
CA ARG A 81 30.78 14.50 17.92
C ARG A 81 31.45 15.87 17.99
N ALA A 82 30.67 16.95 18.03
CA ALA A 82 31.16 18.31 18.22
C ALA A 82 31.74 18.51 19.63
N ALA A 83 31.10 17.96 20.67
CA ALA A 83 31.60 18.02 22.05
C ALA A 83 32.90 17.22 22.29
N LYS A 84 33.27 16.33 21.37
CA LYS A 84 34.51 15.54 21.41
C LYS A 84 35.69 16.19 20.70
N ARG A 85 35.48 17.30 19.98
CA ARG A 85 36.52 18.13 19.36
C ARG A 85 36.87 19.30 20.27
#